data_AF-A0A920J5G0-F1
#
_entry.id   AF-A0A920J5G0-F1
#
_cell.length_a   1.000
_cell.length_b   1.000
_cell.length_c   1.000
_cell.angle_alpha   90.00
_cell.angle_beta   90.00
_cell.angle_gamma   90.00
#
_symmetry.space_group_name_H-M   'P 1'
#
loop_
_entity.id
_entity.type
_entity.pdbx_description
1 polymer ?
#
loop_
_entity_poly.entity_id
_entity_poly.type
_entity_poly.pdbx_seq_one_letter_code
_entity_poly.pdbx_strand_id
1 'polypeptide(L)'
;MISVGDVALNTAGRLLVASPLMADSNFDRAVVFVFDHNEAGAVGLVLNDPRDDYLGQAIPIWVESRFADCTLFSGGPVDPLTSMALGEFRASHDDNESLLFANIG
;
A
#
# COMPACT_ATOMS: atom_id res chain seq x y z
N MET A 1 -16.07 10.51 -0.60
CA MET A 1 -16.25 9.84 0.70
C MET A 1 -16.05 8.34 0.49
N ILE A 2 -15.18 7.73 1.30
CA ILE A 2 -15.02 6.28 1.36
C ILE A 2 -16.22 5.73 2.14
N SER A 3 -17.00 4.85 1.52
CA SER A 3 -18.22 4.30 2.14
C SER A 3 -17.84 3.15 3.07
N VAL A 4 -17.75 3.42 4.37
CA VAL A 4 -17.63 2.37 5.39
C VAL A 4 -19.04 1.92 5.74
N GLY A 5 -19.42 0.70 5.35
CA GLY A 5 -20.64 0.07 5.84
C GLY A 5 -20.61 -0.05 7.36
N ASP A 6 -21.75 0.19 7.99
CA ASP A 6 -21.98 0.42 9.41
C ASP A 6 -21.52 -0.75 10.33
N VAL A 7 -20.20 -0.96 10.50
CA VAL A 7 -19.53 -1.70 11.59
C VAL A 7 -18.07 -1.24 11.73
N ALA A 8 -17.78 -0.54 12.84
CA ALA A 8 -16.56 -0.52 13.67
C ALA A 8 -15.85 0.85 13.82
N LEU A 9 -15.70 1.25 15.10
CA LEU A 9 -14.87 2.32 15.66
C LEU A 9 -13.36 2.20 15.33
N ASN A 10 -12.96 1.23 14.51
CA ASN A 10 -11.58 0.98 14.10
C ASN A 10 -11.58 0.27 12.73
N THR A 11 -10.81 0.80 11.78
CA THR A 11 -10.70 0.29 10.40
C THR A 11 -9.37 -0.39 10.11
N ALA A 12 -8.49 -0.56 11.10
CA ALA A 12 -7.27 -1.32 10.95
C ALA A 12 -7.58 -2.75 10.46
N GLY A 13 -6.75 -3.25 9.55
CA GLY A 13 -6.94 -4.53 8.87
C GLY A 13 -8.01 -4.53 7.79
N ARG A 14 -8.61 -3.37 7.45
CA ARG A 14 -9.65 -3.28 6.41
C ARG A 14 -9.14 -2.64 5.13
N LEU A 15 -9.80 -3.00 4.04
CA LEU A 15 -9.71 -2.31 2.76
C LEU A 15 -10.80 -1.25 2.66
N LEU A 16 -10.38 -0.05 2.33
CA LEU A 16 -11.23 1.08 2.00
C LEU A 16 -11.26 1.22 0.48
N VAL A 17 -12.44 1.13 -0.11
CA VAL A 17 -12.62 1.27 -1.56
C VAL A 17 -13.23 2.64 -1.85
N ALA A 18 -12.55 3.44 -2.66
CA ALA A 18 -13.04 4.73 -3.07
C ALA A 18 -14.36 4.59 -3.85
N SER A 19 -15.32 5.45 -3.51
CA SER A 19 -16.55 5.57 -4.30
C SER A 19 -16.21 6.01 -5.72
N PRO A 20 -16.91 5.53 -6.77
CA PRO A 20 -16.70 5.99 -8.15
C PRO A 20 -16.87 7.50 -8.35
N LEU A 21 -17.55 8.19 -7.41
CA LEU A 21 -17.77 9.64 -7.41
C LEU A 21 -16.76 10.39 -6.50
N MET A 22 -15.60 9.78 -6.19
CA MET A 22 -14.56 10.42 -5.38
C MET A 22 -14.00 11.64 -6.11
N ALA A 23 -14.09 12.82 -5.50
CA ALA A 23 -13.62 14.07 -6.10
C ALA A 23 -12.15 14.37 -5.81
N ASP A 24 -11.56 13.72 -4.79
CA ASP A 24 -10.15 13.88 -4.44
C ASP A 24 -9.31 13.00 -5.36
N SER A 25 -8.44 13.63 -6.16
CA SER A 25 -7.57 12.94 -7.12
C SER A 25 -6.57 11.99 -6.46
N ASN A 26 -6.20 12.22 -5.19
CA ASN A 26 -5.28 11.33 -4.47
C ASN A 26 -5.93 9.96 -4.17
N PHE A 27 -7.26 9.89 -4.24
CA PHE A 27 -8.03 8.70 -3.91
C PHE A 27 -8.98 8.29 -5.04
N ASP A 28 -8.80 8.80 -6.25
CA ASP A 28 -9.64 8.42 -7.38
C ASP A 28 -9.44 6.93 -7.69
N ARG A 29 -10.55 6.17 -7.62
CA ARG A 29 -10.56 4.71 -7.74
C ARG A 29 -9.58 3.97 -6.81
N ALA A 30 -9.13 4.61 -5.73
CA ALA A 30 -8.13 4.03 -4.83
C ALA A 30 -8.71 2.88 -3.99
N VAL A 31 -7.86 1.88 -3.76
CA VAL A 31 -8.05 0.80 -2.80
C VAL A 31 -6.99 0.98 -1.73
N VAL A 32 -7.40 1.38 -0.53
CA VAL A 32 -6.49 1.69 0.58
C VAL A 32 -6.56 0.59 1.63
N PHE A 33 -5.43 -0.02 1.96
CA PHE A 33 -5.30 -0.91 3.13
C PHE A 33 -4.94 -0.09 4.37
N VAL A 34 -5.77 -0.13 5.40
CA VAL A 34 -5.51 0.54 6.67
C VAL A 34 -4.79 -0.42 7.61
N PHE A 35 -3.57 -0.10 8.01
CA PHE A 35 -2.78 -0.96 8.91
C PHE A 35 -2.68 -0.40 10.34
N ASP A 36 -2.97 0.88 10.54
CA ASP A 36 -3.12 1.48 11.86
C ASP A 36 -4.35 2.40 11.91
N HIS A 37 -5.09 2.37 13.01
CA HIS A 37 -6.19 3.29 13.29
C HIS A 37 -6.37 3.43 14.79
N ASN A 38 -6.11 4.63 15.29
CA ASN A 38 -6.20 5.03 16.68
C ASN A 38 -6.90 6.39 16.82
N GLU A 39 -6.93 6.97 18.03
CA GLU A 39 -7.60 8.25 18.30
C GLU A 39 -7.05 9.44 17.49
N ALA A 40 -5.80 9.38 17.04
CA ALA A 40 -5.19 10.42 16.21
C ALA A 40 -5.58 10.31 14.72
N GLY A 41 -6.16 9.18 14.30
CA GLY A 41 -6.56 8.93 12.93
C GLY A 41 -6.16 7.54 12.42
N ALA A 42 -6.14 7.39 11.10
CA ALA A 42 -5.81 6.13 10.43
C ALA A 42 -4.64 6.32 9.47
N VAL A 43 -3.78 5.31 9.39
CA VAL A 43 -2.67 5.21 8.43
C VAL A 43 -2.94 4.04 7.50
N GLY A 44 -2.81 4.29 6.20
CA GLY A 44 -3.04 3.29 5.18
C GLY A 44 -2.19 3.49 3.94
N LEU A 45 -2.25 2.48 3.08
CA LEU A 45 -1.45 2.36 1.87
C LEU A 45 -2.38 2.15 0.67
N VAL A 46 -2.24 2.99 -0.35
CA VAL A 46 -2.90 2.76 -1.65
C VAL A 46 -2.25 1.55 -2.34
N LEU A 47 -3.07 0.57 -2.73
CA LEU A 47 -2.60 -0.72 -3.27
C LEU A 47 -2.66 -0.80 -4.80
N ASN A 48 -3.32 0.14 -5.47
CA ASN A 48 -3.67 0.02 -6.88
C ASN A 48 -3.26 1.22 -7.74
N ASP A 49 -2.23 1.95 -7.32
CA ASP A 49 -1.61 3.04 -8.06
C ASP A 49 -0.16 2.69 -8.42
N PRO A 50 0.06 1.88 -9.48
CA PRO A 50 1.40 1.46 -9.88
C PRO A 50 2.18 2.63 -10.48
N ARG A 51 3.48 2.65 -10.20
CA ARG A 51 4.44 3.59 -10.81
C ARG A 51 5.10 2.95 -12.04
N ASP A 52 5.73 3.79 -12.83
CA ASP A 52 6.46 3.37 -14.03
C ASP A 52 7.89 2.86 -13.73
N ASP A 53 8.34 2.96 -12.48
CA ASP A 53 9.65 2.50 -12.01
C ASP A 53 9.59 1.19 -11.20
N TYR A 54 10.70 0.44 -11.23
CA TYR A 54 10.88 -0.80 -10.46
C TYR A 54 11.70 -0.59 -9.19
N LEU A 55 11.58 -1.51 -8.23
CA LEU A 55 12.27 -1.45 -6.93
C LEU A 55 13.78 -1.26 -7.08
N GLY A 56 14.43 -2.02 -7.95
CA GLY A 56 15.87 -1.94 -8.18
C GLY A 56 16.31 -0.61 -8.81
N GLN A 57 15.42 0.06 -9.56
CA GLN A 57 15.71 1.37 -10.15
C GLN A 57 15.61 2.48 -9.11
N ALA A 58 14.63 2.41 -8.21
CA ALA A 58 14.39 3.43 -7.20
C ALA A 58 15.27 3.28 -5.95
N ILE A 59 15.58 2.04 -5.54
CA ILE A 59 16.30 1.73 -4.29
C ILE A 59 17.53 0.86 -4.59
N PRO A 60 18.73 1.47 -4.75
CA PRO A 60 19.93 0.78 -5.23
C PRO A 60 20.35 -0.48 -4.45
N ILE A 61 20.03 -0.58 -3.16
CA ILE A 61 20.35 -1.76 -2.33
C ILE A 61 19.59 -3.03 -2.79
N TRP A 62 18.51 -2.88 -3.55
CA TRP A 62 17.69 -4.00 -4.03
C TRP A 62 18.01 -4.42 -5.48
N VAL A 63 18.97 -3.79 -6.15
CA VAL A 63 19.33 -4.05 -7.55
C VAL A 63 19.67 -5.53 -7.82
N GLU A 64 20.38 -6.17 -6.90
CA GLU A 64 20.77 -7.59 -7.04
C GLU A 64 19.77 -8.56 -6.38
N SER A 65 18.67 -8.04 -5.84
CA SER A 65 17.66 -8.87 -5.20
C SER A 65 16.74 -9.54 -6.22
N ARG A 66 16.12 -10.66 -5.84
CA ARG A 66 15.04 -11.29 -6.64
C ARG A 66 13.82 -10.38 -6.84
N PHE A 67 13.75 -9.25 -6.13
CA PHE A 67 12.67 -8.29 -6.18
C PHE A 67 13.01 -7.04 -6.99
N ALA A 68 14.19 -6.99 -7.63
CA ALA A 68 14.64 -5.82 -8.38
C ALA A 68 13.63 -5.34 -9.44
N ASP A 69 12.95 -6.29 -10.09
CA ASP A 69 11.96 -6.05 -11.15
C ASP A 69 10.52 -5.89 -10.60
N CYS A 70 10.32 -5.83 -9.28
CA CYS A 70 9.01 -5.60 -8.71
C CYS A 70 8.55 -4.16 -8.99
N THR A 71 7.32 -4.02 -9.50
CA THR A 71 6.64 -2.73 -9.68
C THR A 71 6.49 -2.02 -8.33
N LEU A 72 6.84 -0.74 -8.29
CA LEU A 72 6.55 0.11 -7.15
C LEU A 72 5.14 0.68 -7.25
N PHE A 73 4.53 0.90 -6.09
CA PHE A 73 3.23 1.55 -5.98
C PHE A 73 3.40 2.88 -5.27
N SER A 74 2.59 3.86 -5.65
CA SER A 74 2.42 5.12 -4.92
C SER A 74 1.45 4.89 -3.77
N GLY A 75 1.95 4.92 -2.53
CA GLY A 75 1.17 4.53 -1.36
C GLY A 75 0.31 5.64 -0.75
N GLY A 76 0.47 6.88 -1.20
CA GLY A 76 -0.37 8.01 -0.79
C GLY A 76 0.37 9.36 -0.93
N PRO A 77 -0.31 10.48 -0.64
CA PRO A 77 0.25 11.82 -0.87
C PRO A 77 1.07 12.38 0.31
N VAL A 78 1.17 11.67 1.43
CA VAL A 78 1.54 12.26 2.73
C VAL A 78 3.05 12.35 2.97
N ASP A 79 3.81 11.31 2.67
CA ASP A 79 5.26 11.29 2.94
C ASP A 79 6.03 10.61 1.82
N PRO A 80 6.46 11.37 0.78
CA PRO A 80 7.03 10.82 -0.44
C PRO A 80 8.47 10.27 -0.33
N LEU A 81 9.02 10.19 0.88
CA LEU A 81 10.38 9.70 1.12
C LEU A 81 10.38 8.42 1.97
N THR A 82 9.20 7.95 2.38
CA THR A 82 9.06 6.80 3.26
C THR A 82 8.63 5.58 2.46
N SER A 83 9.52 4.59 2.34
CA SER A 83 9.19 3.32 1.70
C SER A 83 8.64 2.31 2.70
N MET A 84 7.58 1.59 2.32
CA MET A 84 7.09 0.42 3.06
C MET A 84 7.05 -0.82 2.17
N ALA A 85 6.84 -1.97 2.79
CA ALA A 85 6.61 -3.23 2.09
C ALA A 85 5.48 -3.97 2.80
N LEU A 86 4.50 -4.43 2.02
CA LEU A 86 3.39 -5.25 2.47
C LEU A 86 3.62 -6.69 2.01
N GLY A 87 4.13 -7.55 2.89
CA GLY A 87 4.34 -8.96 2.59
C GLY A 87 3.29 -9.87 3.20
N GLU A 88 3.00 -11.00 2.56
CA GLU A 88 2.41 -12.13 3.28
C GLU A 88 3.54 -12.89 3.99
N PHE A 89 3.48 -13.00 5.32
CA PHE A 89 4.38 -13.89 6.04
C PHE A 89 3.85 -15.34 5.97
N ARG A 90 4.56 -16.19 5.24
CA ARG A 90 4.22 -17.62 5.12
C ARG A 90 5.15 -18.43 6.02
N ALA A 91 4.63 -18.97 7.12
CA ALA A 91 5.41 -19.72 8.11
C ALA A 91 5.88 -21.13 7.65
N SER A 92 5.84 -21.45 6.36
CA SER A 92 6.26 -22.74 5.81
C SER A 92 7.65 -22.66 5.19
N HIS A 93 8.49 -23.66 5.45
CA HIS A 93 9.86 -23.86 4.90
C HIS A 93 9.87 -24.16 3.38
N ASP A 94 9.07 -23.45 2.59
CA ASP A 94 8.95 -23.65 1.16
C ASP A 94 9.05 -22.27 0.48
N ASP A 95 9.98 -22.12 -0.46
CA ASP A 95 10.57 -20.88 -1.03
C ASP A 95 9.60 -19.94 -1.78
N ASN A 96 8.29 -19.98 -1.49
CA ASN A 96 7.26 -19.25 -2.24
C ASN A 96 6.72 -18.06 -1.42
N GLU A 97 7.57 -17.07 -1.14
CA GLU A 97 7.18 -15.81 -0.51
C GLU A 97 6.63 -14.83 -1.57
N SER A 98 5.40 -14.37 -1.39
CA SER A 98 4.81 -13.28 -2.17
C SER A 98 4.92 -11.99 -1.35
N LEU A 99 5.79 -11.07 -1.77
CA LEU A 99 5.94 -9.75 -1.17
C LEU A 99 5.38 -8.69 -2.13
N LEU A 100 4.47 -7.84 -1.64
CA LEU A 100 4.07 -6.62 -2.32
C LEU A 100 4.93 -5.47 -1.76
N PHE A 101 5.81 -4.89 -2.58
CA PHE A 101 6.56 -3.71 -2.19
C PHE A 101 5.76 -2.47 -2.57
N ALA A 102 5.58 -1.54 -1.63
CA ALA A 102 4.80 -0.35 -1.88
C ALA A 102 5.47 0.86 -1.23
N ASN A 103 5.97 1.76 -2.06
CA ASN A 103 6.48 3.03 -1.57
C ASN A 103 5.29 3.82 -0.97
N ILE A 104 5.41 4.51 0.17
CA ILE A 104 4.27 5.27 0.76
C ILE A 104 4.11 6.65 0.10
N GLY A 105 4.62 6.75 -1.13
CA GLY A 105 5.11 7.99 -1.68
C GLY A 105 6.61 7.97 -1.57
#